data_AF-A0A8B6CQW6-F1
#
_entry.id   AF-A0A8B6CQW6-F1
#
_cell.length_a   1.000
_cell.length_b   1.000
_cell.length_c   1.000
_cell.angle_alpha   90.00
_cell.angle_beta   90.00
_cell.angle_gamma   90.00
#
_symmetry.space_group_name_H-M   'P 1'
#
loop_
_entity.id
_entity.type
_entity.pdbx_description
1 polymer ?
#
loop_
_entity_poly.entity_id
_entity_poly.type
_entity_poly.pdbx_seq_one_letter_code
_entity_poly.pdbx_strand_id
1 'polypeptide(L)'
;MDNSSTANYTAQNLSSEINWCYNNCKLQPCEGVVQEVCRKVIADYIFPSLSEWFFIVINLVLFTSGLVGNALVCFVIWRSLQMHTVVNTFIFNLAFSDFLVILFCLPATLLQDVTETWYLGDTMCKIIPFIQTTSVSVSVLTLSAISVERYFAICQFWKVKPASKTISCILVIIWCVSCLISIPHIVYMAEFITFPESLTSLLTYCKIEMDEDHYLGYNMLKITMLYVLPVLIMTFTYSVISRHLWKNELPGVSEEDQRPGKFATKSGPESQMRSRRRAAKMLITIVAVFVICFFVVHLIHVL
;
A
#
# COMPACT_ATOMS: atom_id res chain seq x y z
N MET A 1 8.79 -35.22 41.04
CA MET A 1 8.15 -34.41 42.09
C MET A 1 9.16 -33.37 42.52
N ASP A 2 9.08 -32.09 42.24
CA ASP A 2 8.24 -31.25 41.38
C ASP A 2 9.06 -29.98 41.16
N ASN A 3 9.09 -29.47 39.92
CA ASN A 3 8.96 -28.04 39.63
C ASN A 3 8.88 -27.89 38.11
N SER A 4 7.77 -28.37 37.56
CA SER A 4 7.17 -27.72 36.40
C SER A 4 6.64 -26.37 36.88
N SER A 5 7.55 -25.44 37.12
CA SER A 5 7.21 -24.03 37.21
C SER A 5 6.94 -23.58 35.78
N THR A 6 5.68 -23.65 35.36
CA THR A 6 5.16 -22.75 34.32
C THR A 6 5.32 -21.34 34.87
N ALA A 7 6.53 -20.78 34.72
CA ALA A 7 6.81 -19.40 35.01
C ALA A 7 6.02 -18.58 33.97
N ASN A 8 4.96 -17.90 34.39
CA ASN A 8 4.28 -16.93 33.55
C ASN A 8 5.22 -15.73 33.38
N TYR A 9 6.02 -15.76 32.32
CA TYR A 9 6.89 -14.65 31.94
C TYR A 9 6.01 -13.47 31.50
N THR A 10 6.25 -12.29 32.07
CA THR A 10 5.69 -11.03 31.54
C THR A 10 6.41 -10.65 30.24
N ALA A 11 5.79 -9.86 29.35
CA ALA A 11 6.37 -9.50 28.05
C ALA A 11 7.79 -8.86 28.13
N GLN A 12 8.09 -8.10 29.21
CA GLN A 12 9.44 -7.56 29.48
C GLN A 12 10.45 -8.62 29.96
N ASN A 13 9.99 -9.64 30.68
CA ASN A 13 10.85 -10.78 31.01
C ASN A 13 11.13 -11.62 29.76
N LEU A 14 10.18 -11.73 28.83
CA LEU A 14 10.32 -12.60 27.66
C LEU A 14 11.36 -12.09 26.64
N SER A 15 11.44 -10.77 26.40
CA SER A 15 12.46 -10.19 25.52
C SER A 15 13.88 -10.27 26.09
N SER A 16 14.03 -10.16 27.42
CA SER A 16 15.32 -10.35 28.09
C SER A 16 15.78 -11.81 28.07
N GLU A 17 14.85 -12.76 28.19
CA GLU A 17 15.12 -14.20 28.07
C GLU A 17 15.48 -14.62 26.63
N ILE A 18 14.89 -13.99 25.61
CA ILE A 18 15.32 -14.19 24.21
C ILE A 18 16.76 -13.73 23.99
N ASN A 19 17.13 -12.56 24.51
CA ASN A 19 18.51 -12.07 24.45
C ASN A 19 19.47 -13.01 25.21
N TRP A 20 19.03 -13.57 26.34
CA TRP A 20 19.79 -14.58 27.06
C TRP A 20 20.02 -15.83 26.19
N CYS A 21 18.97 -16.35 25.54
CA CYS A 21 19.09 -17.45 24.59
C CYS A 21 20.01 -17.14 23.41
N TYR A 22 19.92 -15.94 22.84
CA TYR A 22 20.77 -15.50 21.74
C TYR A 22 22.24 -15.54 22.14
N ASN A 23 22.60 -14.94 23.28
CA ASN A 23 23.98 -14.88 23.74
C ASN A 23 24.56 -16.27 24.05
N ASN A 24 23.76 -17.19 24.61
CA ASN A 24 24.21 -18.54 24.95
C ASN A 24 24.31 -19.47 23.73
N CYS A 25 23.45 -19.30 22.72
CA CYS A 25 23.43 -20.16 21.53
C CYS A 25 24.21 -19.59 20.33
N LYS A 26 24.71 -18.35 20.38
CA LYS A 26 25.42 -17.71 19.26
C LYS A 26 26.83 -18.26 19.01
N LEU A 27 27.56 -18.65 20.07
CA LEU A 27 28.98 -18.99 19.99
C LEU A 27 29.27 -20.51 20.02
N GLN A 28 28.32 -21.32 20.48
CA GLN A 28 28.47 -22.78 20.61
C GLN A 28 27.11 -23.47 20.36
N PRO A 29 27.07 -24.71 19.84
CA PRO A 29 25.82 -25.45 19.68
C PRO A 29 25.06 -25.53 21.00
N CYS A 30 23.79 -25.12 21.00
CA CYS A 30 22.95 -25.23 22.17
C CYS A 30 22.53 -26.68 22.38
N GLU A 31 22.99 -27.28 23.48
CA GLU A 31 22.75 -28.67 23.83
C GLU A 31 22.11 -28.82 25.22
N GLY A 32 21.32 -29.88 25.40
CA GLY A 32 20.77 -30.27 26.70
C GLY A 32 19.72 -29.29 27.23
N VAL A 33 19.86 -28.90 28.51
CA VAL A 33 18.84 -28.12 29.24
C VAL A 33 18.65 -26.71 28.65
N VAL A 34 19.72 -26.10 28.14
CA VAL A 34 19.67 -24.75 27.54
C VAL A 34 18.82 -24.74 26.27
N GLN A 35 18.95 -25.77 25.44
CA GLN A 35 18.14 -25.93 24.22
C GLN A 35 16.64 -26.06 24.54
N GLU A 36 16.29 -26.86 25.55
CA GLU A 36 14.90 -27.07 25.96
C GLU A 36 14.26 -25.81 26.56
N VAL A 37 15.02 -25.07 27.38
CA VAL A 37 14.56 -23.78 27.95
C VAL A 37 14.34 -22.75 26.83
N CYS A 38 15.30 -22.60 25.92
CA CYS A 38 15.17 -21.64 24.83
C CYS A 38 14.04 -21.99 23.87
N ARG A 39 13.80 -23.27 23.60
CA ARG A 39 12.65 -23.69 22.79
C ARG A 39 11.32 -23.28 23.43
N LYS A 40 11.18 -23.42 24.75
CA LYS A 40 9.96 -23.01 25.47
C LYS A 40 9.78 -21.50 25.51
N VAL A 41 10.84 -20.75 25.82
CA VAL A 41 10.83 -19.27 25.83
C VAL A 41 10.40 -18.73 24.46
N ILE A 42 10.95 -19.29 23.39
CA ILE A 42 10.61 -18.88 22.01
C ILE A 42 9.16 -19.27 21.67
N ALA A 43 8.69 -20.44 22.08
CA ALA A 43 7.30 -20.85 21.86
C ALA A 43 6.29 -19.97 22.60
N ASP A 44 6.61 -19.57 23.83
CA ASP A 44 5.77 -18.66 24.63
C ASP A 44 5.79 -17.23 24.06
N TYR A 45 6.88 -16.80 23.41
CA TYR A 45 6.99 -15.49 22.76
C TYR A 45 6.15 -15.37 21.49
N ILE A 46 6.07 -16.45 20.71
CA ILE A 46 5.34 -16.45 19.43
C ILE A 46 3.82 -16.61 19.65
N PHE A 47 3.37 -16.98 20.86
CA PHE A 47 1.96 -17.24 21.09
C PHE A 47 1.12 -15.95 20.99
N PRO A 48 0.14 -15.88 20.06
CA PRO A 48 -0.54 -14.63 19.77
C PRO A 48 -1.40 -14.14 20.93
N SER A 49 -1.13 -12.90 21.33
CA SER A 49 -1.91 -12.06 22.23
C SER A 49 -3.29 -11.75 21.64
N LEU A 50 -4.22 -11.26 22.49
CA LEU A 50 -5.56 -10.86 22.07
C LEU A 50 -5.53 -9.81 20.93
N SER A 51 -4.58 -8.86 20.99
CA SER A 51 -4.37 -7.83 19.96
C SER A 51 -3.96 -8.43 18.61
N GLU A 52 -3.07 -9.42 18.61
CA GLU A 52 -2.65 -10.11 17.38
C GLU A 52 -3.80 -10.92 16.79
N TRP A 53 -4.63 -11.56 17.61
CA TRP A 53 -5.86 -12.20 17.13
C TRP A 53 -6.81 -11.23 16.43
N PHE A 54 -7.01 -10.03 16.98
CA PHE A 54 -7.80 -8.99 16.29
C PHE A 54 -7.16 -8.58 14.97
N PHE A 55 -5.84 -8.39 14.94
CA PHE A 55 -5.09 -8.05 13.73
C PHE A 55 -5.20 -9.13 12.65
N ILE A 56 -5.11 -10.40 13.02
CA ILE A 56 -5.29 -11.56 12.12
C ILE A 56 -6.67 -11.51 11.48
N VAL A 57 -7.73 -11.35 12.28
CA VAL A 57 -9.11 -11.31 11.77
C VAL A 57 -9.30 -10.15 10.79
N ILE A 58 -8.77 -8.96 11.10
CA ILE A 58 -8.86 -7.80 10.20
C ILE A 58 -8.13 -8.08 8.88
N ASN A 59 -6.90 -8.61 8.93
CA ASN A 59 -6.14 -8.91 7.72
C ASN A 59 -6.81 -10.00 6.88
N LEU A 60 -7.44 -11.00 7.49
CA LEU A 60 -8.22 -12.02 6.76
C LEU A 60 -9.43 -11.40 6.04
N VAL A 61 -10.13 -10.45 6.67
CA VAL A 61 -11.21 -9.71 6.02
C VAL A 61 -10.69 -8.85 4.87
N LEU A 62 -9.56 -8.15 5.06
CA LEU A 62 -8.93 -7.34 4.01
C LEU A 62 -8.46 -8.21 2.84
N PHE A 63 -7.86 -9.36 3.12
CA PHE A 63 -7.42 -10.32 2.12
C PHE A 63 -8.59 -10.82 1.27
N THR A 64 -9.63 -11.33 1.91
CA THR A 64 -10.80 -11.90 1.20
C THR A 64 -11.57 -10.84 0.41
N SER A 65 -11.89 -9.71 1.04
CA SER A 65 -12.61 -8.62 0.37
C SER A 65 -11.79 -7.97 -0.75
N GLY A 66 -10.50 -7.73 -0.50
CA GLY A 66 -9.59 -7.13 -1.46
C GLY A 66 -9.30 -8.04 -2.65
N LEU A 67 -9.10 -9.33 -2.42
CA LEU A 67 -8.85 -10.31 -3.47
C LEU A 67 -10.07 -10.43 -4.39
N VAL A 68 -11.26 -10.63 -3.81
CA VAL A 68 -12.51 -10.74 -4.58
C VAL A 68 -12.81 -9.43 -5.29
N GLY A 69 -12.73 -8.30 -4.60
CA GLY A 69 -13.04 -6.98 -5.15
C GLY A 69 -12.15 -6.61 -6.34
N ASN A 70 -10.83 -6.66 -6.17
CA ASN A 70 -9.89 -6.29 -7.23
C ASN A 70 -9.92 -7.28 -8.39
N ALA A 71 -10.02 -8.59 -8.12
CA ALA A 71 -10.16 -9.59 -9.17
C ALA A 71 -11.43 -9.38 -10.01
N LEU A 72 -12.56 -9.06 -9.37
CA LEU A 72 -13.81 -8.74 -10.08
C LEU A 72 -13.67 -7.49 -10.95
N VAL A 73 -13.03 -6.43 -10.45
CA VAL A 73 -12.78 -5.21 -11.25
C VAL A 73 -11.93 -5.54 -12.47
N CYS A 74 -10.83 -6.27 -12.30
CA CYS A 74 -10.00 -6.72 -13.42
C CYS A 74 -10.80 -7.57 -14.42
N PHE A 75 -11.58 -8.54 -13.93
CA PHE A 75 -12.38 -9.43 -14.77
C PHE A 75 -13.44 -8.69 -15.59
N VAL A 76 -14.22 -7.80 -14.96
CA VAL A 76 -15.29 -7.05 -15.61
C VAL A 76 -14.75 -6.14 -16.72
N ILE A 77 -13.64 -5.45 -16.45
CA ILE A 77 -13.03 -4.55 -17.45
C ILE A 77 -12.43 -5.35 -18.60
N TRP A 78 -11.74 -6.47 -18.31
CA TRP A 78 -11.17 -7.34 -19.35
C TRP A 78 -12.23 -7.94 -20.26
N ARG A 79 -13.38 -8.34 -19.70
CA ARG A 79 -14.42 -9.04 -20.47
C ARG A 79 -15.26 -8.11 -21.34
N SER A 80 -15.49 -6.89 -20.89
CA SER A 80 -16.40 -5.94 -21.53
C SER A 80 -15.66 -4.99 -22.47
N LEU A 81 -15.76 -5.23 -23.78
CA LEU A 81 -15.21 -4.32 -24.80
C LEU A 81 -15.76 -2.90 -24.69
N GLN A 82 -17.00 -2.73 -24.21
CA GLN A 82 -17.61 -1.41 -23.97
C GLN A 82 -16.94 -0.65 -22.82
N MET A 83 -16.23 -1.35 -21.94
CA MET A 83 -15.50 -0.76 -20.82
C MET A 83 -14.06 -0.39 -21.19
N HIS A 84 -13.60 -0.54 -22.43
CA HIS A 84 -12.24 -0.17 -22.84
C HIS A 84 -12.12 1.35 -23.08
N THR A 85 -12.27 2.13 -22.00
CA THR A 85 -12.05 3.58 -22.00
C THR A 85 -10.75 3.92 -21.28
N VAL A 86 -10.18 5.10 -21.55
CA VAL A 86 -8.93 5.60 -20.92
C VAL A 86 -8.98 5.45 -19.39
N VAL A 87 -10.08 5.88 -18.78
CA VAL A 87 -10.29 5.84 -17.32
C VAL A 87 -10.32 4.41 -16.82
N ASN A 88 -11.03 3.53 -17.53
CA ASN A 88 -11.14 2.13 -17.13
C ASN A 88 -9.82 1.37 -17.31
N THR A 89 -8.95 1.77 -18.25
CA THR A 89 -7.59 1.22 -18.33
C THR A 89 -6.77 1.60 -17.10
N PHE A 90 -6.88 2.84 -16.61
CA PHE A 90 -6.24 3.23 -15.35
C PHE A 90 -6.84 2.50 -14.13
N ILE A 91 -8.16 2.34 -14.08
CA ILE A 91 -8.83 1.58 -13.00
C ILE A 91 -8.39 0.11 -13.02
N PHE A 92 -8.27 -0.49 -14.20
CA PHE A 92 -7.74 -1.86 -14.33
C PHE A 92 -6.31 -1.93 -13.82
N ASN A 93 -5.46 -0.96 -14.17
CA ASN A 93 -4.07 -0.92 -13.70
C ASN A 93 -3.98 -0.82 -12.17
N LEU A 94 -4.80 0.03 -11.54
CA LEU A 94 -4.91 0.14 -10.08
C LEU A 94 -5.37 -1.18 -9.44
N ALA A 95 -6.46 -1.76 -9.96
CA ALA A 95 -6.98 -3.02 -9.43
C ALA A 95 -5.96 -4.16 -9.57
N PHE A 96 -5.18 -4.17 -10.67
CA PHE A 96 -4.15 -5.17 -10.88
C PHE A 96 -2.96 -5.00 -9.93
N SER A 97 -2.46 -3.78 -9.71
CA SER A 97 -1.38 -3.54 -8.74
C SER A 97 -1.82 -3.86 -7.31
N ASP A 98 -3.03 -3.44 -6.92
CA ASP A 98 -3.57 -3.73 -5.58
C ASP A 98 -3.82 -5.23 -5.39
N PHE A 99 -4.28 -5.93 -6.43
CA PHE A 99 -4.41 -7.39 -6.43
C PHE A 99 -3.08 -8.10 -6.16
N LEU A 100 -1.97 -7.66 -6.75
CA LEU A 100 -0.64 -8.23 -6.50
C LEU A 100 -0.22 -8.08 -5.03
N VAL A 101 -0.45 -6.91 -4.43
CA VAL A 101 -0.15 -6.66 -3.00
C VAL A 101 -0.97 -7.58 -2.12
N ILE A 102 -2.28 -7.66 -2.38
CA ILE A 102 -3.18 -8.48 -1.57
C ILE A 102 -2.85 -9.96 -1.71
N LEU A 103 -2.50 -10.43 -2.91
CA LEU A 103 -2.23 -11.84 -3.16
C LEU A 103 -0.90 -12.30 -2.57
N PHE A 104 0.16 -11.50 -2.71
CA PHE A 104 1.52 -11.93 -2.35
C PHE A 104 2.03 -11.29 -1.06
N CYS A 105 1.88 -9.98 -0.92
CA CYS A 105 2.50 -9.25 0.19
C CYS A 105 1.70 -9.43 1.48
N LEU A 106 0.38 -9.29 1.43
CA LEU A 106 -0.45 -9.35 2.64
C LEU A 106 -0.33 -10.70 3.40
N PRO A 107 -0.38 -11.88 2.74
CA PRO A 107 -0.18 -13.16 3.45
C PRO A 107 1.25 -13.32 3.98
N ALA A 108 2.25 -12.87 3.25
CA ALA A 108 3.65 -12.95 3.66
C ALA A 108 3.92 -12.08 4.89
N THR A 109 3.44 -10.84 4.88
CA THR A 109 3.53 -9.91 6.01
C THR A 109 2.74 -10.44 7.21
N LEU A 110 1.50 -10.89 7.00
CA LEU A 110 0.70 -11.46 8.09
C LEU A 110 1.38 -12.68 8.72
N LEU A 111 1.97 -13.56 7.92
CA LEU A 111 2.69 -14.72 8.42
C LEU A 111 3.88 -14.27 9.29
N GLN A 112 4.68 -13.32 8.80
CA GLN A 112 5.82 -12.79 9.55
C GLN A 112 5.38 -12.10 10.85
N ASP A 113 4.34 -11.26 10.81
CA ASP A 113 3.83 -10.51 11.96
C ASP A 113 3.25 -11.43 13.05
N VAL A 114 2.60 -12.53 12.67
CA VAL A 114 1.96 -13.46 13.62
C VAL A 114 2.95 -14.44 14.22
N THR A 115 3.94 -14.84 13.44
CA THR A 115 4.90 -15.89 13.84
C THR A 115 6.24 -15.33 14.29
N GLU A 116 6.42 -14.01 14.19
CA GLU A 116 7.67 -13.29 14.41
C GLU A 116 8.84 -13.88 13.58
N THR A 117 8.52 -14.60 12.49
CA THR A 117 9.47 -15.41 11.74
C THR A 117 9.20 -15.33 10.24
N TRP A 118 10.25 -15.10 9.46
CA TRP A 118 10.25 -15.21 8.02
C TRP A 118 10.45 -16.66 7.57
N TYR A 119 9.43 -17.27 6.96
CA TYR A 119 9.48 -18.65 6.49
C TYR A 119 9.66 -18.81 4.99
N LEU A 120 9.58 -17.73 4.22
CA LEU A 120 9.54 -17.80 2.76
C LEU A 120 10.94 -17.83 2.12
N GLY A 121 12.00 -17.79 2.94
CA GLY A 121 13.41 -17.83 2.55
C GLY A 121 13.91 -16.54 1.89
N ASP A 122 15.23 -16.48 1.67
CA ASP A 122 15.94 -15.31 1.12
C ASP A 122 15.41 -14.81 -0.22
N THR A 123 15.00 -15.73 -1.11
CA THR A 123 14.46 -15.34 -2.42
C THR A 123 13.18 -14.53 -2.28
N MET A 124 12.24 -14.97 -1.43
CA MET A 124 11.01 -14.22 -1.20
C MET A 124 11.25 -12.98 -0.35
N CYS A 125 12.28 -12.99 0.51
CA CYS A 125 12.71 -11.83 1.29
C CYS A 125 13.07 -10.62 0.41
N LYS A 126 13.53 -10.89 -0.81
CA LYS A 126 13.79 -9.89 -1.87
C LYS A 126 12.55 -9.58 -2.69
N ILE A 127 11.84 -10.63 -3.15
CA ILE A 127 10.72 -10.50 -4.08
C ILE A 127 9.50 -9.81 -3.45
N ILE A 128 9.14 -10.15 -2.21
CA ILE A 128 7.93 -9.61 -1.58
C ILE A 128 8.01 -8.09 -1.38
N PRO A 129 9.08 -7.52 -0.79
CA PRO A 129 9.22 -6.07 -0.70
C PRO A 129 9.34 -5.39 -2.06
N PHE A 130 9.96 -6.05 -3.05
CA PHE A 130 10.01 -5.55 -4.42
C PHE A 130 8.60 -5.42 -5.04
N ILE A 131 7.77 -6.46 -4.94
CA ILE A 131 6.38 -6.44 -5.44
C ILE A 131 5.57 -5.39 -4.69
N GLN A 132 5.73 -5.29 -3.37
CA GLN A 132 5.03 -4.33 -2.53
C GLN A 132 5.36 -2.90 -2.95
N THR A 133 6.64 -2.53 -2.97
CA THR A 133 7.09 -1.18 -3.35
C THR A 133 6.73 -0.87 -4.80
N THR A 134 6.85 -1.83 -5.71
CA THR A 134 6.49 -1.63 -7.13
C THR A 134 5.00 -1.34 -7.23
N SER A 135 4.15 -2.17 -6.61
CA SER A 135 2.70 -2.03 -6.72
C SER A 135 2.19 -0.75 -6.10
N VAL A 136 2.71 -0.35 -4.92
CA VAL A 136 2.39 0.94 -4.30
C VAL A 136 2.81 2.10 -5.21
N SER A 137 4.01 2.04 -5.78
CA SER A 137 4.50 3.06 -6.72
C SER A 137 3.60 3.17 -7.95
N VAL A 138 3.22 2.03 -8.54
CA VAL A 138 2.30 1.97 -9.68
C VAL A 138 0.97 2.60 -9.32
N SER A 139 0.39 2.27 -8.15
CA SER A 139 -0.88 2.80 -7.71
C SER A 139 -0.84 4.32 -7.57
N VAL A 140 0.18 4.87 -6.91
CA VAL A 140 0.30 6.33 -6.68
C VAL A 140 0.57 7.11 -7.97
N LEU A 141 1.48 6.61 -8.82
CA LEU A 141 1.77 7.25 -10.10
C LEU A 141 0.56 7.18 -11.04
N THR A 142 -0.22 6.10 -10.98
CA THR A 142 -1.48 5.96 -11.72
C THR A 142 -2.54 6.96 -11.23
N LEU A 143 -2.71 7.12 -9.90
CA LEU A 143 -3.62 8.12 -9.33
C LEU A 143 -3.24 9.55 -9.76
N SER A 144 -1.94 9.84 -9.81
CA SER A 144 -1.42 11.12 -10.31
C SER A 144 -1.71 11.30 -11.81
N ALA A 145 -1.52 10.26 -12.62
CA ALA A 145 -1.85 10.29 -14.04
C ALA A 145 -3.35 10.50 -14.28
N ILE A 146 -4.22 9.86 -13.48
CA ILE A 146 -5.67 10.10 -13.51
C ILE A 146 -5.97 11.56 -13.18
N SER A 147 -5.36 12.16 -12.15
CA SER A 147 -5.64 13.55 -11.77
C SER A 147 -5.27 14.52 -12.90
N VAL A 148 -4.16 14.27 -13.57
CA VAL A 148 -3.69 15.04 -14.72
C VAL A 148 -4.62 14.86 -15.92
N GLU A 149 -5.02 13.63 -16.26
CA GLU A 149 -6.01 13.35 -17.33
C GLU A 149 -7.31 14.12 -17.09
N ARG A 150 -7.81 14.10 -15.85
CA ARG A 150 -9.04 14.81 -15.46
C ARG A 150 -8.90 16.31 -15.59
N TYR A 151 -7.78 16.87 -15.14
CA TYR A 151 -7.53 18.31 -15.24
C TYR A 151 -7.62 18.76 -16.69
N PHE A 152 -6.99 17.99 -17.56
CA PHE A 152 -6.92 18.24 -18.98
C PHE A 152 -8.26 18.07 -19.71
N ALA A 153 -9.02 17.02 -19.36
CA ALA A 153 -10.34 16.77 -19.92
C ALA A 153 -11.37 17.85 -19.51
N ILE A 154 -11.27 18.39 -18.29
CA ILE A 154 -12.26 19.32 -17.72
C ILE A 154 -11.89 20.79 -17.95
N CYS A 155 -10.63 21.18 -17.69
CA CYS A 155 -10.24 22.60 -17.59
C CYS A 155 -9.56 23.16 -18.84
N GLN A 156 -8.82 22.31 -19.57
CA GLN A 156 -8.00 22.73 -20.71
C GLN A 156 -8.62 22.31 -22.06
N PHE A 157 -9.79 21.64 -22.03
CA PHE A 157 -10.49 21.05 -23.17
C PHE A 157 -9.52 20.33 -24.12
N TRP A 158 -9.15 19.09 -23.80
CA TRP A 158 -8.54 18.20 -24.79
C TRP A 158 -9.44 18.17 -26.02
N LYS A 159 -9.04 18.87 -27.08
CA LYS A 159 -9.78 18.90 -28.35
C LYS A 159 -9.90 17.49 -28.96
N VAL A 160 -9.04 16.57 -28.52
CA VAL A 160 -8.99 15.17 -28.95
C VAL A 160 -8.70 14.29 -27.74
N LYS A 161 -9.43 13.19 -27.57
CA LYS A 161 -9.16 12.18 -26.53
C LYS A 161 -7.76 11.58 -26.72
N PRO A 162 -7.03 11.22 -25.63
CA PRO A 162 -5.75 10.54 -25.77
C PRO A 162 -5.89 9.30 -26.65
N ALA A 163 -4.96 9.11 -27.59
CA ALA A 163 -4.88 7.87 -28.32
C ALA A 163 -4.59 6.72 -27.35
N SER A 164 -5.16 5.53 -27.59
CA SER A 164 -4.92 4.35 -26.76
C SER A 164 -3.42 4.06 -26.59
N LYS A 165 -2.62 4.31 -27.64
CA LYS A 165 -1.16 4.16 -27.62
C LYS A 165 -0.49 5.07 -26.59
N THR A 166 -0.97 6.30 -26.43
CA THR A 166 -0.44 7.25 -25.43
C THR A 166 -0.66 6.73 -24.01
N ILE A 167 -1.86 6.22 -23.71
CA ILE A 167 -2.17 5.65 -22.40
C ILE A 167 -1.32 4.41 -22.13
N SER A 168 -1.18 3.52 -23.11
CA SER A 168 -0.29 2.36 -22.99
C SER A 168 1.16 2.77 -22.71
N CYS A 169 1.69 3.79 -23.40
CA CYS A 169 3.03 4.31 -23.11
C CYS A 169 3.15 4.87 -21.69
N ILE A 170 2.16 5.63 -21.21
CA ILE A 170 2.14 6.16 -19.83
C ILE A 170 2.21 5.01 -18.83
N LEU A 171 1.40 3.96 -19.01
CA LEU A 171 1.40 2.80 -18.11
C LEU A 171 2.74 2.07 -18.13
N VAL A 172 3.33 1.85 -19.30
CA VAL A 172 4.67 1.24 -19.41
C VAL A 172 5.71 2.07 -18.66
N ILE A 173 5.70 3.40 -18.82
CA ILE A 173 6.60 4.29 -18.09
C ILE A 173 6.38 4.18 -16.58
N ILE A 174 5.12 4.16 -16.11
CA ILE A 174 4.78 4.00 -14.69
C ILE A 174 5.36 2.70 -14.15
N TRP A 175 5.19 1.59 -14.84
CA TRP A 175 5.74 0.30 -14.44
C TRP A 175 7.27 0.31 -14.43
N CYS A 176 7.92 0.82 -15.46
CA CYS A 176 9.39 0.91 -15.52
C CYS A 176 9.96 1.75 -14.38
N VAL A 177 9.39 2.93 -14.10
CA VAL A 177 9.82 3.80 -13.01
C VAL A 177 9.58 3.12 -11.65
N SER A 178 8.42 2.47 -11.48
CA SER A 178 8.08 1.77 -10.24
C SER A 178 9.02 0.59 -9.95
N CYS A 179 9.34 -0.21 -10.98
CA CYS A 179 10.32 -1.27 -10.87
C CYS A 179 11.69 -0.70 -10.53
N LEU A 180 12.13 0.39 -11.19
CA LEU A 180 13.42 1.04 -10.94
C LEU A 180 13.56 1.51 -9.49
N ILE A 181 12.52 2.14 -8.93
CA ILE A 181 12.49 2.58 -7.52
C ILE A 181 12.55 1.37 -6.56
N SER A 182 12.08 0.20 -7.01
CA SER A 182 12.02 -1.00 -6.18
C SER A 182 13.26 -1.89 -6.28
N ILE A 183 14.15 -1.67 -7.27
CA ILE A 183 15.39 -2.45 -7.46
C ILE A 183 16.23 -2.59 -6.18
N PRO A 184 16.41 -1.56 -5.33
CA PRO A 184 17.20 -1.70 -4.11
C PRO A 184 16.72 -2.83 -3.19
N HIS A 185 15.42 -3.16 -3.19
CA HIS A 185 14.93 -4.32 -2.43
C HIS A 185 15.47 -5.65 -2.96
N ILE A 186 15.64 -5.81 -4.27
CA ILE A 186 16.23 -7.04 -4.83
C ILE A 186 17.72 -7.14 -4.51
N VAL A 187 18.43 -6.01 -4.52
CA VAL A 187 19.88 -5.96 -4.37
C VAL A 187 20.30 -6.08 -2.91
N TYR A 188 19.62 -5.38 -2.01
CA TYR A 188 20.06 -5.18 -0.63
C TYR A 188 19.21 -5.89 0.43
N MET A 189 18.03 -6.43 0.13
CA MET A 189 17.31 -7.24 1.13
C MET A 189 18.01 -8.58 1.29
N ALA A 190 18.17 -9.02 2.53
CA ALA A 190 18.69 -10.34 2.86
C ALA A 190 17.91 -10.95 4.03
N GLU A 191 17.82 -12.27 4.03
CA GLU A 191 17.34 -13.05 5.16
C GLU A 191 18.42 -13.13 6.26
N PHE A 192 18.04 -12.80 7.50
CA PHE A 192 18.91 -12.88 8.67
C PHE A 192 18.40 -13.95 9.62
N ILE A 193 19.28 -14.89 9.93
CA ILE A 193 19.02 -16.01 10.84
C ILE A 193 19.46 -15.59 12.24
N THR A 194 18.50 -15.54 13.18
CA THR A 194 18.75 -15.11 14.56
C THR A 194 19.44 -16.18 15.40
N PHE A 195 19.09 -17.45 15.19
CA PHE A 195 19.62 -18.59 15.95
C PHE A 195 20.23 -19.63 15.01
N PRO A 196 21.27 -20.36 15.42
CA PRO A 196 21.79 -21.46 14.60
C PRO A 196 20.68 -22.49 14.32
N GLU A 197 20.67 -23.06 13.11
CA GLU A 197 19.65 -24.04 12.67
C GLU A 197 19.51 -25.23 13.63
N SER A 198 20.57 -25.59 14.36
CA SER A 198 20.56 -26.65 15.37
C SER A 198 19.63 -26.36 16.56
N LEU A 199 19.30 -25.09 16.81
CA LEU A 199 18.40 -24.66 17.87
C LEU A 199 16.98 -24.47 17.35
N THR A 200 16.82 -23.58 16.37
CA THR A 200 15.53 -23.21 15.79
C THR A 200 15.71 -22.38 14.52
N SER A 201 14.74 -22.48 13.59
CA SER A 201 14.61 -21.58 12.44
C SER A 201 13.67 -20.39 12.73
N LEU A 202 13.21 -20.26 13.97
CA LEU A 202 12.31 -19.19 14.44
C LEU A 202 13.06 -17.88 14.65
N LEU A 203 12.33 -16.76 14.62
CA LEU A 203 12.85 -15.39 14.70
C LEU A 203 13.79 -15.01 13.54
N THR A 204 13.75 -15.74 12.44
CA THR A 204 14.38 -15.31 11.17
C THR A 204 13.66 -14.08 10.65
N TYR A 205 14.36 -13.08 10.12
CA TYR A 205 13.73 -11.84 9.63
C TYR A 205 14.41 -11.30 8.37
N CYS A 206 13.67 -10.46 7.67
CA CYS A 206 14.15 -9.75 6.49
C CYS A 206 14.65 -8.37 6.84
N LYS A 207 15.89 -8.04 6.44
CA LYS A 207 16.46 -6.69 6.65
C LYS A 207 17.21 -6.23 5.41
N ILE A 208 17.21 -4.91 5.21
CA ILE A 208 18.04 -4.26 4.20
C ILE A 208 19.48 -4.15 4.69
N GLU A 209 20.41 -4.67 3.92
CA GLU A 209 21.85 -4.61 4.12
C GLU A 209 22.41 -3.45 3.29
N MET A 210 22.19 -2.23 3.76
CA MET A 210 22.68 -1.02 3.10
C MET A 210 23.23 -0.05 4.14
N ASP A 211 24.31 0.65 3.80
CA ASP A 211 24.89 1.67 4.67
C ASP A 211 23.86 2.76 4.99
N GLU A 212 23.93 3.31 6.20
CA GLU A 212 22.97 4.30 6.72
C GLU A 212 22.78 5.50 5.77
N ASP A 213 23.87 6.03 5.19
CA ASP A 213 23.82 7.16 4.26
C ASP A 213 23.06 6.83 2.97
N HIS A 214 23.32 5.64 2.40
CA HIS A 214 22.63 5.16 1.20
C HIS A 214 21.16 4.85 1.50
N TYR A 215 20.86 4.30 2.69
CA TYR A 215 19.51 4.05 3.17
C TYR A 215 18.70 5.32 3.37
N LEU A 216 19.29 6.34 3.97
CA LEU A 216 18.67 7.64 4.11
C LEU A 216 18.39 8.28 2.74
N GLY A 217 19.38 8.28 1.84
CA GLY A 217 19.22 8.81 0.48
C GLY A 217 18.12 8.10 -0.32
N TYR A 218 18.09 6.77 -0.26
CA TYR A 218 17.04 5.97 -0.89
C TYR A 218 15.64 6.30 -0.35
N ASN A 219 15.50 6.37 0.98
CA ASN A 219 14.22 6.71 1.59
C ASN A 219 13.77 8.12 1.25
N MET A 220 14.68 9.10 1.24
CA MET A 220 14.36 10.48 0.84
C MET A 220 13.90 10.56 -0.61
N LEU A 221 14.56 9.84 -1.52
CA LEU A 221 14.13 9.73 -2.92
C LEU A 221 12.73 9.10 -3.03
N LYS A 222 12.50 7.99 -2.32
CA LYS A 222 11.22 7.28 -2.28
C LYS A 222 10.09 8.18 -1.76
N ILE A 223 10.30 8.89 -0.66
CA ILE A 223 9.36 9.89 -0.11
C ILE A 223 9.07 10.98 -1.13
N THR A 224 10.11 11.53 -1.74
CA THR A 224 9.94 12.64 -2.67
C THR A 224 9.12 12.22 -3.88
N MET A 225 9.47 11.07 -4.48
CA MET A 225 8.85 10.57 -5.71
C MET A 225 7.47 9.95 -5.49
N LEU A 226 7.25 9.25 -4.38
CA LEU A 226 6.02 8.48 -4.13
C LEU A 226 5.05 9.17 -3.16
N TYR A 227 5.46 10.26 -2.51
CA TYR A 227 4.57 10.99 -1.59
C TYR A 227 4.48 12.46 -1.95
N VAL A 228 5.58 13.22 -1.84
CA VAL A 228 5.55 14.68 -1.98
C VAL A 228 5.10 15.10 -3.39
N LEU A 229 5.76 14.59 -4.43
CA LEU A 229 5.47 14.96 -5.81
C LEU A 229 4.04 14.55 -6.24
N PRO A 230 3.58 13.31 -6.01
CA PRO A 230 2.19 12.89 -6.28
C PRO A 230 1.14 13.76 -5.58
N VAL A 231 1.34 14.04 -4.28
CA VAL A 231 0.41 14.86 -3.50
C VAL A 231 0.34 16.28 -4.05
N LEU A 232 1.47 16.88 -4.41
CA LEU A 232 1.50 18.21 -5.03
C LEU A 232 0.78 18.24 -6.37
N ILE A 233 1.03 17.26 -7.25
CA ILE A 233 0.37 17.15 -8.56
C ILE A 233 -1.14 17.00 -8.39
N MET A 234 -1.58 16.06 -7.55
CA MET A 234 -3.00 15.82 -7.28
C MET A 234 -3.67 17.04 -6.67
N THR A 235 -3.07 17.66 -5.65
CA THR A 235 -3.63 18.84 -4.98
C THR A 235 -3.75 20.02 -5.94
N PHE A 236 -2.72 20.29 -6.75
CA PHE A 236 -2.75 21.34 -7.75
C PHE A 236 -3.84 21.10 -8.80
N THR A 237 -3.81 19.93 -9.47
CA THR A 237 -4.77 19.59 -10.53
C THR A 237 -6.21 19.65 -10.04
N TYR A 238 -6.49 19.07 -8.87
CA TYR A 238 -7.84 19.08 -8.29
C TYR A 238 -8.28 20.44 -7.77
N SER A 239 -7.36 21.27 -7.26
CA SER A 239 -7.68 22.65 -6.88
C SER A 239 -8.12 23.46 -8.10
N VAL A 240 -7.44 23.30 -9.24
CA VAL A 240 -7.81 23.99 -10.48
C VAL A 240 -9.12 23.45 -11.04
N ILE A 241 -9.33 22.13 -11.06
CA ILE A 241 -10.62 21.52 -11.44
C ILE A 241 -11.76 22.08 -10.60
N SER A 242 -11.59 22.12 -9.28
CA SER A 242 -12.62 22.61 -8.36
C SER A 242 -12.94 24.08 -8.61
N ARG A 243 -11.91 24.92 -8.83
CA ARG A 243 -12.10 26.34 -9.17
C ARG A 243 -12.79 26.54 -10.52
N HIS A 244 -12.42 25.75 -11.53
CA HIS A 244 -13.01 25.83 -12.87
C HIS A 244 -14.49 25.43 -12.84
N LEU A 245 -14.80 24.33 -12.15
CA LEU A 245 -16.18 23.88 -11.95
C LEU A 245 -17.00 24.92 -11.19
N TRP A 246 -16.45 25.51 -10.11
CA TRP A 246 -17.17 26.50 -9.31
C TRP A 246 -17.44 27.81 -10.08
N LYS A 247 -16.47 28.30 -10.86
CA LYS A 247 -16.65 29.50 -11.69
C LYS A 247 -17.68 29.29 -12.80
N ASN A 248 -17.72 28.09 -13.38
CA ASN A 248 -18.68 27.75 -14.45
C ASN A 248 -20.05 27.31 -13.91
N GLU A 249 -20.19 27.08 -12.59
CA GLU A 249 -21.47 26.82 -11.90
C GLU A 249 -22.19 28.11 -11.45
N LEU A 250 -21.58 29.30 -11.59
CA LEU A 250 -22.19 30.59 -11.25
C LEU A 250 -22.59 31.42 -12.50
N PRO A 251 -23.72 31.10 -13.14
CA PRO A 251 -24.60 32.09 -13.71
C PRO A 251 -25.95 32.02 -12.98
N GLY A 252 -26.10 32.80 -11.89
CA GLY A 252 -27.32 32.71 -11.07
C GLY A 252 -27.59 33.83 -10.07
N VAL A 253 -26.82 34.93 -10.08
CA VAL A 253 -27.18 36.24 -9.51
C VAL A 253 -26.44 37.25 -10.38
N SER A 254 -26.97 37.70 -11.52
CA SER A 254 -27.99 38.74 -11.62
C SER A 254 -28.30 38.86 -13.11
N GLU A 255 -29.55 38.76 -13.50
CA GLU A 255 -30.18 39.55 -14.57
C GLU A 255 -31.63 39.08 -14.62
N GLU A 256 -32.47 39.78 -13.85
CA GLU A 256 -33.89 39.89 -14.18
C GLU A 256 -33.97 40.47 -15.60
N ASP A 257 -34.17 39.61 -16.59
CA ASP A 257 -34.80 40.07 -17.82
C ASP A 257 -35.83 39.05 -18.30
N GLN A 258 -37.08 39.53 -18.30
CA GLN A 258 -38.30 38.77 -18.48
C GLN A 258 -38.43 38.26 -19.91
N ARG A 259 -38.47 36.94 -20.13
CA ARG A 259 -39.18 36.34 -21.28
C ARG A 259 -39.83 34.99 -20.94
N PRO A 260 -41.16 34.84 -21.07
CA PRO A 260 -41.84 33.58 -20.87
C PRO A 260 -41.85 32.77 -22.17
N GLY A 261 -41.44 31.51 -22.10
CA GLY A 261 -41.75 30.54 -23.16
C GLY A 261 -40.55 29.73 -23.63
N LYS A 262 -40.25 28.64 -22.91
CA LYS A 262 -39.89 27.35 -23.51
C LYS A 262 -39.93 26.26 -22.45
N PHE A 263 -40.71 25.21 -22.74
CA PHE A 263 -40.68 23.94 -22.03
C PHE A 263 -39.25 23.37 -22.10
N ALA A 264 -38.48 23.51 -21.02
CA ALA A 264 -37.24 22.79 -20.81
C ALA A 264 -37.51 21.63 -19.86
N THR A 265 -37.30 20.42 -20.36
CA THR A 265 -37.23 19.17 -19.61
C THR A 265 -36.36 19.35 -18.36
N LYS A 266 -36.95 19.17 -17.17
CA LYS A 266 -36.28 19.22 -15.86
C LYS A 266 -35.35 18.01 -15.61
N SER A 267 -34.34 17.80 -16.44
CA SER A 267 -33.15 17.05 -16.00
C SER A 267 -32.20 18.04 -15.33
N GLY A 268 -32.48 18.34 -14.05
CA GLY A 268 -32.00 19.56 -13.38
C GLY A 268 -30.47 19.68 -13.22
N PRO A 269 -29.95 20.94 -13.13
CA PRO A 269 -28.55 21.26 -12.80
C PRO A 269 -28.06 20.55 -11.53
N GLU A 270 -28.96 20.42 -10.55
CA GLU A 270 -28.81 19.68 -9.29
C GLU A 270 -28.22 18.25 -9.44
N SER A 271 -28.63 17.51 -10.48
CA SER A 271 -28.17 16.11 -10.67
C SER A 271 -26.74 16.03 -11.21
N GLN A 272 -26.34 16.96 -12.09
CA GLN A 272 -24.96 17.10 -12.55
C GLN A 272 -24.05 17.68 -11.45
N MET A 273 -24.53 18.65 -10.67
CA MET A 273 -23.81 19.26 -9.55
C MET A 273 -23.54 18.24 -8.42
N ARG A 274 -24.49 17.35 -8.12
CA ARG A 274 -24.30 16.25 -7.15
C ARG A 274 -23.25 15.23 -7.59
N SER A 275 -23.21 14.89 -8.87
CA SER A 275 -22.19 13.96 -9.41
C SER A 275 -20.78 14.55 -9.32
N ARG A 276 -20.63 15.86 -9.59
CA ARG A 276 -19.35 16.58 -9.56
C ARG A 276 -18.81 16.83 -8.15
N ARG A 277 -19.68 17.18 -7.18
CA ARG A 277 -19.31 17.23 -5.75
C ARG A 277 -18.91 15.87 -5.19
N ARG A 278 -19.53 14.77 -5.65
CA ARG A 278 -19.14 13.40 -5.27
C ARG A 278 -17.75 13.05 -5.76
N ALA A 279 -17.39 13.44 -6.99
CA ALA A 279 -16.03 13.29 -7.49
C ALA A 279 -15.03 14.09 -6.65
N ALA A 280 -15.23 15.40 -6.45
CA ALA A 280 -14.33 16.22 -5.62
C ALA A 280 -14.20 15.69 -4.18
N LYS A 281 -15.30 15.23 -3.57
CA LYS A 281 -15.30 14.63 -2.22
C LYS A 281 -14.57 13.28 -2.20
N MET A 282 -14.81 12.40 -3.17
CA MET A 282 -14.07 11.14 -3.33
C MET A 282 -12.56 11.40 -3.46
N LEU A 283 -12.18 12.45 -4.18
CA LEU A 283 -10.79 12.82 -4.44
C LEU A 283 -10.08 13.42 -3.21
N ILE A 284 -10.76 14.29 -2.44
CA ILE A 284 -10.26 14.77 -1.14
C ILE A 284 -10.10 13.60 -0.17
N THR A 285 -11.06 12.66 -0.17
CA THR A 285 -10.96 11.45 0.64
C THR A 285 -9.77 10.59 0.23
N ILE A 286 -9.50 10.38 -1.06
CA ILE A 286 -8.32 9.62 -1.52
C ILE A 286 -7.02 10.28 -1.05
N VAL A 287 -6.90 11.61 -1.17
CA VAL A 287 -5.71 12.34 -0.72
C VAL A 287 -5.58 12.28 0.81
N ALA A 288 -6.66 12.47 1.56
CA ALA A 288 -6.64 12.41 3.02
C ALA A 288 -6.30 11.00 3.53
N VAL A 289 -6.90 9.96 2.93
CA VAL A 289 -6.60 8.56 3.26
C VAL A 289 -5.15 8.24 2.93
N PHE A 290 -4.65 8.67 1.76
CA PHE A 290 -3.24 8.47 1.40
C PHE A 290 -2.28 9.17 2.36
N VAL A 291 -2.54 10.44 2.71
CA VAL A 291 -1.74 11.19 3.69
C VAL A 291 -1.75 10.51 5.05
N ILE A 292 -2.92 10.11 5.55
CA ILE A 292 -3.05 9.49 6.88
C ILE A 292 -2.39 8.11 6.90
N CYS A 293 -2.71 7.24 5.93
CA CYS A 293 -2.15 5.88 5.89
C CYS A 293 -0.64 5.90 5.70
N PHE A 294 -0.12 6.76 4.81
CA PHE A 294 1.31 6.81 4.55
C PHE A 294 2.08 7.51 5.67
N PHE A 295 1.50 8.54 6.29
CA PHE A 295 2.09 9.18 7.47
C PHE A 295 2.24 8.19 8.63
N VAL A 296 1.21 7.38 8.90
CA VAL A 296 1.27 6.35 9.95
C VAL A 296 2.35 5.32 9.66
N VAL A 297 2.44 4.80 8.43
CA VAL A 297 3.51 3.87 8.02
C VAL A 297 4.88 4.51 8.17
N HIS A 298 5.02 5.79 7.81
CA HIS A 298 6.30 6.49 7.93
C HIS A 298 6.71 6.73 9.38
N LEU A 299 5.74 7.04 10.23
CA LEU A 299 5.96 7.26 11.67
C LEU A 299 6.42 5.96 12.34
N ILE A 300 5.88 4.81 11.93
CA ILE A 300 6.26 3.49 12.44
C ILE A 300 7.65 3.06 11.95
N HIS A 301 8.06 3.45 10.73
CA HIS A 301 9.36 3.08 10.19
C HIS A 301 10.52 4.00 10.61
N VAL A 302 10.23 5.20 11.12
CA VAL A 302 11.22 6.21 11.52
C VAL A 302 11.40 6.26 13.05
N LEU A 303 10.41 5.82 13.84
CA LEU A 303 10.51 5.59 15.29
C LEU A 303 11.02 4.18 15.59
#